data_AF-A0A9D0HQ35-F1
#
_entry.id   AF-A0A9D0HQ35-F1
#
_cell.length_a   1.000
_cell.length_b   1.000
_cell.length_c   1.000
_cell.angle_alpha   90.00
_cell.angle_beta   90.00
_cell.angle_gamma   90.00
#
_symmetry.space_group_name_H-M   'P 1'
#
loop_
_entity.id
_entity.type
_entity.pdbx_description
1 polymer ?
#
loop_
_entity_poly.entity_id
_entity_poly.type
_entity_poly.pdbx_seq_one_letter_code
_entity_poly.pdbx_strand_id
1 'polypeptide(L)'
;MKKYLLLLPILIGSLAAKENIQVKISQDIPYVVIDDSGTKVKISRIQDTYNRLSDDYTKTSRLCPPHCIPTIAPVEGVQTLGELELI
;
A
#
# COMPACT_ATOMS: atom_id res chain seq x y z
N MET A 1 52.06 29.66 7.76
CA MET A 1 51.96 28.21 7.55
C MET A 1 50.52 27.89 7.14
N LYS A 2 50.30 27.66 5.83
CA LYS A 2 48.96 27.49 5.24
C LYS A 2 48.38 26.13 5.66
N LYS A 3 47.37 26.13 6.53
CA LYS A 3 46.54 24.95 6.83
C LYS A 3 45.61 24.74 5.63
N TYR A 4 45.96 23.79 4.76
CA TYR A 4 45.06 23.32 3.71
C TYR A 4 43.90 22.57 4.37
N LEU A 5 42.76 23.25 4.52
CA LEU A 5 41.50 22.63 4.89
C LEU A 5 40.97 21.90 3.64
N LEU A 6 41.34 20.62 3.51
CA LEU A 6 40.80 19.71 2.49
C LEU A 6 39.31 19.46 2.79
N LEU A 7 38.43 20.18 2.08
CA LEU A 7 36.99 19.91 2.03
C LEU A 7 36.74 18.73 1.08
N LEU A 8 36.50 17.55 1.63
CA LEU A 8 36.02 16.38 0.90
C LEU A 8 34.50 16.56 0.66
N PRO A 9 34.00 16.53 -0.59
CA PRO A 9 32.57 16.63 -0.84
C PRO A 9 31.90 15.31 -0.43
N ILE A 10 31.10 15.35 0.63
CA ILE A 10 30.23 14.24 1.03
C ILE A 10 29.09 14.18 0.00
N LEU A 11 29.16 13.21 -0.90
CA LEU A 11 28.11 12.90 -1.85
C LEU A 11 26.95 12.23 -1.09
N ILE A 12 25.97 13.03 -0.65
CA ILE A 12 24.74 12.53 -0.02
C ILE A 12 23.86 11.97 -1.14
N GLY A 13 24.08 10.69 -1.48
CA GLY A 13 23.16 9.94 -2.33
C GLY A 13 21.83 9.79 -1.62
N SER A 14 20.76 10.28 -2.23
CA SER A 14 19.40 10.09 -1.70
C SER A 14 19.03 8.61 -1.77
N LEU A 15 19.03 7.92 -0.63
CA LEU A 15 18.42 6.60 -0.51
C LEU A 15 16.90 6.80 -0.61
N ALA A 16 16.34 6.57 -1.79
CA ALA A 16 14.90 6.43 -1.93
C ALA A 16 14.47 5.18 -1.15
N ALA A 17 13.86 5.38 0.02
CA ALA A 17 13.29 4.28 0.80
C ALA A 17 12.14 3.65 0.01
N LYS A 18 12.32 2.40 -0.42
CA LYS A 18 11.25 1.62 -1.05
C LYS A 18 10.21 1.29 0.03
N GLU A 19 8.99 1.81 -0.13
CA GLU A 19 7.86 1.52 0.77
C GLU A 19 7.61 0.00 0.76
N ASN A 20 7.80 -0.65 1.92
CA ASN A 20 7.53 -2.07 2.07
C ASN A 20 6.04 -2.29 2.35
N ILE A 21 5.26 -2.43 1.27
CA ILE A 21 3.80 -2.62 1.33
C ILE A 21 3.48 -4.11 1.44
N GLN A 22 2.97 -4.51 2.60
CA GLN A 22 2.68 -5.91 2.93
C GLN A 22 1.18 -6.20 2.99
N VAL A 23 0.38 -5.19 3.36
CA VAL A 23 -1.08 -5.26 3.39
C VAL A 23 -1.59 -4.53 2.15
N LYS A 24 -1.95 -5.29 1.11
CA LYS A 24 -2.42 -4.77 -0.18
C LYS A 24 -3.94 -4.87 -0.30
N ILE A 25 -4.52 -4.17 -1.29
CA ILE A 25 -5.94 -4.31 -1.65
C ILE A 25 -6.15 -5.68 -2.30
N SER A 26 -5.38 -5.97 -3.35
CA SER A 26 -5.30 -7.29 -3.97
C SER A 26 -3.83 -7.65 -4.25
N GLN A 27 -3.58 -8.84 -4.80
CA GLN A 27 -2.22 -9.29 -5.08
C GLN A 27 -1.43 -8.27 -5.93
N ASP A 28 -2.12 -7.70 -6.91
CA ASP A 28 -1.55 -6.81 -7.92
C ASP A 28 -1.83 -5.32 -7.63
N ILE A 29 -2.78 -5.01 -6.74
CA ILE A 29 -3.17 -3.64 -6.39
C ILE A 29 -2.69 -3.32 -4.96
N PRO A 30 -1.54 -2.65 -4.78
CA PRO A 30 -1.07 -2.26 -3.46
C PRO A 30 -1.86 -1.10 -2.84
N TYR A 31 -2.26 -0.13 -3.67
CA TYR A 31 -3.04 1.05 -3.34
C TYR A 31 -3.58 1.66 -4.64
N VAL A 32 -4.52 2.59 -4.54
CA VAL A 32 -4.98 3.41 -5.67
C VAL A 32 -4.78 4.90 -5.36
N VAL A 33 -4.65 5.70 -6.40
CA VAL A 33 -4.57 7.16 -6.29
C VAL A 33 -5.67 7.75 -7.14
N ILE A 34 -6.57 8.50 -6.50
CA ILE A 34 -7.67 9.20 -7.18
C ILE A 34 -7.41 10.71 -7.21
N ASP A 35 -8.11 11.39 -8.10
CA ASP A 35 -8.21 12.85 -8.10
C ASP A 35 -9.54 13.23 -7.44
N ASP A 36 -9.47 13.95 -6.32
CA ASP A 36 -10.62 14.55 -5.67
C ASP A 36 -10.47 16.07 -5.73
N SER A 37 -11.24 16.70 -6.63
CA SER A 37 -11.28 18.16 -6.78
C SER A 37 -9.90 18.80 -7.01
N GLY A 38 -9.04 18.14 -7.81
CA GLY A 38 -7.67 18.59 -8.08
C GLY A 38 -6.63 18.15 -7.05
N THR A 39 -7.05 17.46 -5.98
CA THR A 39 -6.16 16.89 -4.96
C THR A 39 -5.93 15.41 -5.23
N LYS A 40 -4.67 14.98 -5.29
CA LYS A 40 -4.33 13.55 -5.36
C LYS A 40 -4.51 12.89 -4.00
N VAL A 41 -5.40 11.91 -3.91
CA VAL A 41 -5.67 11.14 -2.68
C VAL A 41 -5.22 9.71 -2.87
N LYS A 42 -4.30 9.24 -2.01
CA LYS A 42 -3.88 7.83 -1.95
C LYS A 42 -4.84 7.06 -1.05
N ILE A 43 -5.49 6.04 -1.59
CA ILE A 43 -6.32 5.10 -0.85
C ILE A 43 -5.51 3.81 -0.69
N SER A 44 -5.23 3.43 0.55
CA SER A 44 -4.42 2.26 0.89
C SER A 44 -4.88 1.60 2.18
N ARG A 45 -4.53 0.32 2.35
CA ARG A 45 -4.77 -0.41 3.60
C ARG A 45 -3.82 0.06 4.71
N ILE A 46 -4.28 0.00 5.96
CA ILE A 46 -3.44 0.18 7.15
C ILE A 46 -2.36 -0.93 7.18
N GLN A 47 -1.09 -0.55 7.21
CA GLN A 47 0.04 -1.50 7.14
C GLN A 47 0.34 -2.23 8.46
N ASP A 48 -0.26 -1.81 9.58
CA ASP A 48 -0.12 -2.51 10.86
C ASP A 48 -0.82 -3.88 10.80
N THR A 49 -0.04 -4.95 10.72
CA THR A 49 -0.55 -6.33 10.66
C THR A 49 -1.21 -6.82 11.96
N TYR A 50 -1.19 -6.02 13.03
CA TYR A 50 -1.90 -6.25 14.28
C TYR A 50 -3.15 -5.37 14.42
N ASN A 51 -3.49 -4.55 13.41
CA ASN A 51 -4.64 -3.66 13.46
C ASN A 51 -5.96 -4.44 13.64
N ARG A 52 -6.73 -4.05 14.65
CA ARG A 52 -8.00 -4.66 15.05
C ARG A 52 -9.01 -3.60 15.50
N LEU A 53 -10.28 -3.84 15.22
CA LEU A 53 -11.41 -3.14 15.85
C LEU A 53 -11.69 -3.74 17.25
N SER A 54 -12.62 -3.16 18.00
CA SER A 54 -12.90 -3.51 19.42
C SER A 54 -13.48 -4.91 19.63
N ASP A 55 -14.21 -5.44 18.66
CA ASP A 55 -15.06 -6.63 18.81
C ASP A 55 -14.36 -7.93 18.35
N ASP A 56 -15.12 -9.02 18.25
CA ASP A 56 -14.66 -10.29 17.69
C ASP A 56 -14.60 -10.26 16.14
N TYR A 57 -13.71 -11.08 15.55
CA TYR A 57 -13.47 -11.15 14.10
C TYR A 57 -12.97 -9.85 13.45
N THR A 58 -12.23 -9.05 14.20
CA THR A 58 -11.91 -7.66 13.86
C THR A 58 -10.54 -7.39 13.26
N LYS A 59 -9.76 -8.42 12.90
CA LYS A 59 -8.44 -8.22 12.26
C LYS A 59 -8.62 -7.76 10.81
N THR A 60 -8.29 -6.50 10.53
CA THR A 60 -8.55 -5.84 9.24
C THR A 60 -7.32 -5.71 8.34
N SER A 61 -6.11 -5.93 8.86
CA SER A 61 -4.86 -5.74 8.11
C SER A 61 -4.08 -7.03 8.00
N ARG A 62 -4.47 -7.87 7.05
CA ARG A 62 -3.81 -9.16 6.78
C ARG A 62 -2.83 -9.02 5.62
N LEU A 63 -1.76 -9.80 5.67
CA LEU A 63 -0.80 -9.90 4.57
C LEU A 63 -1.52 -10.36 3.30
N CYS A 64 -1.30 -9.65 2.20
CA CYS A 64 -1.78 -10.03 0.89
C CYS A 64 -0.59 -10.04 -0.09
N PRO A 65 -0.14 -11.22 -0.55
CA PRO A 65 -0.61 -12.59 -0.24
C PRO A 65 -0.29 -13.08 1.20
N PRO A 66 -0.94 -14.15 1.72
CA PRO A 66 -1.92 -15.02 1.06
C PRO A 66 -3.39 -14.66 1.31
N HIS A 67 -3.69 -13.60 2.07
CA HIS A 67 -5.06 -13.26 2.47
C HIS A 67 -5.65 -12.12 1.60
N CYS A 68 -5.37 -12.15 0.31
CA CYS A 68 -5.93 -11.19 -0.63
C CYS A 68 -7.44 -11.38 -0.78
N ILE A 69 -8.15 -10.30 -1.08
CA ILE A 69 -9.57 -10.37 -1.43
C ILE A 69 -9.69 -11.13 -2.77
N PRO A 70 -10.50 -12.20 -2.83
CA PRO A 70 -10.73 -12.92 -4.08
C PRO A 70 -11.86 -12.26 -4.88
N THR A 71 -11.82 -12.41 -6.20
CA THR A 71 -12.98 -12.16 -7.06
C THR A 71 -14.06 -13.21 -6.79
N ILE A 72 -15.32 -12.81 -6.92
CA ILE A 72 -16.49 -13.65 -6.65
C ILE A 72 -17.21 -13.90 -7.98
N ALA A 73 -17.45 -15.17 -8.34
CA ALA A 73 -18.19 -15.55 -9.53
C ALA A 73 -18.99 -16.84 -9.26
N PRO A 74 -20.16 -16.76 -8.59
CA PRO A 74 -20.85 -17.93 -8.08
C PRO A 74 -21.70 -18.64 -9.15
N VAL A 75 -22.09 -17.93 -10.21
CA VAL A 75 -22.95 -18.44 -11.29
C VAL A 75 -22.39 -17.99 -12.63
N GLU A 76 -22.27 -18.91 -13.57
CA GLU A 76 -21.82 -18.61 -14.93
C GLU A 76 -22.83 -17.70 -15.65
N GLY A 77 -22.34 -16.73 -16.43
CA GLY A 77 -23.16 -15.79 -17.19
C GLY A 77 -23.73 -14.62 -16.37
N VAL A 78 -23.51 -14.56 -15.05
CA VAL A 78 -23.87 -13.43 -14.20
C VAL A 78 -22.62 -12.63 -13.84
N GLN A 79 -22.54 -11.37 -14.30
CA GLN A 79 -21.48 -10.47 -13.87
C GLN A 79 -21.67 -10.14 -12.38
N THR A 80 -20.67 -10.47 -11.58
CA THR A 80 -20.64 -10.13 -10.15
C THR A 80 -19.76 -8.89 -9.97
N LEU A 81 -20.27 -7.91 -9.21
CA LEU A 81 -19.52 -6.73 -8.81
C LEU A 81 -19.28 -6.83 -7.30
N GLY A 82 -18.02 -7.06 -6.91
CA GLY A 82 -17.57 -7.06 -5.53
C GLY A 82 -16.73 -5.83 -5.23
N GLU A 83 -15.92 -5.91 -4.17
CA GLU A 83 -15.02 -4.81 -3.78
C GLU A 83 -14.03 -4.46 -4.89
N LEU A 84 -13.40 -5.47 -5.52
CA LEU A 84 -12.36 -5.25 -6.52
C LEU A 84 -12.87 -4.63 -7.82
N GLU A 85 -14.12 -4.91 -8.18
CA GLU A 85 -14.74 -4.41 -9.42
C GLU A 85 -15.25 -2.96 -9.29
N LEU A 86 -15.21 -2.38 -8.07
CA LEU A 86 -15.64 -1.01 -7.78
C LEU A 86 -14.48 -0.04 -7.49
N ILE A 87 -13.25 -0.54 -7.47
CA ILE A 87 -12.03 0.24 -7.18
C ILE A 87 -11.49 0.91 -8.44
#